data_AF-A0A9X5Z0W5-F1
#
_entry.id   AF-A0A9X5Z0W5-F1
#
_cell.length_a   1.000
_cell.length_b   1.000
_cell.length_c   1.000
_cell.angle_alpha   90.00
_cell.angle_beta   90.00
_cell.angle_gamma   90.00
#
_symmetry.space_group_name_H-M   'P 1'
#
loop_
_entity.id
_entity.type
_entity.pdbx_description
1 polymer ?
#
loop_
_entity_poly.entity_id
_entity_poly.type
_entity_poly.pdbx_seq_one_letter_code
_entity_poly.pdbx_strand_id
1 'polypeptide(L)'
;MRQVGQFSLHERVTSDTSRGLGTPSVLSLSGTRFLDSEPYGTGQAPVTTRLGVTAGQTRLALAYPAEGLQIELTLAPDGKIVHEVLAAPKHLIIRSFVYPTPTNPDR
;
A
#
# COMPACT_ATOMS: atom_id res chain seq x y z
N MET A 1 -8.70 -5.64 -2.65
CA MET A 1 -8.98 -4.70 -1.54
C MET A 1 -10.45 -4.59 -1.13
N ARG A 2 -11.43 -4.33 -2.03
CA ARG A 2 -12.86 -4.18 -1.64
C ARG A 2 -13.47 -5.34 -0.84
N GLN A 3 -13.02 -6.57 -1.11
CA GLN A 3 -13.47 -7.79 -0.43
C GLN A 3 -12.63 -8.15 0.81
N VAL A 4 -11.68 -7.30 1.19
CA VAL A 4 -10.84 -7.53 2.38
C VAL A 4 -11.56 -6.98 3.61
N GLY A 5 -11.91 -7.87 4.54
CA GLY A 5 -12.57 -7.53 5.80
C GLY A 5 -11.69 -6.68 6.72
N GLN A 6 -10.62 -7.26 7.29
CA GLN A 6 -9.65 -6.56 8.14
C GLN A 6 -8.23 -7.01 7.78
N PHE A 7 -7.28 -6.10 7.95
CA PHE A 7 -5.85 -6.36 7.83
C PHE A 7 -5.05 -5.43 8.76
N SER A 8 -3.79 -5.78 8.99
CA SER A 8 -2.84 -4.93 9.71
C SER A 8 -1.93 -4.22 8.71
N LEU A 9 -1.95 -2.89 8.76
CA LEU A 9 -1.05 -2.02 8.01
C LEU A 9 0.15 -1.68 8.89
N HIS A 10 1.32 -2.14 8.50
CA HIS A 10 2.58 -1.76 9.13
C HIS A 10 3.15 -0.60 8.35
N GLU A 11 3.32 0.54 9.00
CA GLU A 11 3.75 1.78 8.36
C GLU A 11 5.04 2.30 8.99
N ARG A 12 5.88 2.91 8.15
CA ARG A 12 7.05 3.68 8.55
C ARG A 12 7.06 4.98 7.76
N VAL A 13 7.22 6.09 8.46
CA VAL A 13 7.25 7.43 7.85
C VAL A 13 8.56 8.11 8.23
N THR A 14 9.26 8.65 7.23
CA THR A 14 10.44 9.48 7.45
C THR A 14 10.41 10.72 6.57
N SER A 15 10.87 11.84 7.13
CA SER A 15 11.15 13.07 6.39
C SER A 15 12.64 13.24 6.07
N ASP A 16 13.48 12.34 6.58
CA ASP A 16 14.93 12.36 6.40
C ASP A 16 15.44 10.92 6.27
N THR A 17 15.61 10.48 5.02
CA THR A 17 16.08 9.14 4.71
C THR A 17 17.52 8.89 5.17
N SER A 18 18.30 9.94 5.46
CA SER A 18 19.65 9.80 6.05
C SER A 18 19.63 9.36 7.51
N ARG A 19 18.52 9.61 8.23
CA ARG A 19 18.31 9.18 9.62
C ARG A 19 17.58 7.85 9.75
N GLY A 20 17.25 7.21 8.62
CA GLY A 20 16.51 5.96 8.54
C GLY A 20 15.02 6.15 8.27
N LEU A 21 14.26 5.06 8.41
CA LEU A 21 12.87 4.96 7.95
C LEU A 21 11.82 5.45 8.97
N GLY A 22 12.27 5.96 10.13
CA GLY A 22 11.37 6.37 11.21
C GLY A 22 10.83 5.22 12.05
N THR A 23 9.98 5.56 13.02
CA THR A 23 9.40 4.61 13.98
C THR A 23 8.27 3.80 13.33
N PRO A 24 8.25 2.46 13.45
CA PRO A 24 7.15 1.65 12.94
C PRO A 24 5.85 1.93 13.69
N SER A 25 4.74 2.06 12.96
CA SER A 25 3.37 2.06 13.48
C SER A 25 2.58 0.88 12.89
N VAL A 26 1.53 0.46 13.59
CA VAL A 26 0.60 -0.58 13.12
C VAL A 26 -0.83 -0.06 13.25
N LEU A 27 -1.60 -0.20 12.18
CA LEU A 27 -3.00 0.21 12.10
C LEU A 27 -3.85 -1.01 11.70
N SER A 28 -4.98 -1.22 12.37
CA SER A 28 -5.97 -2.21 11.95
C SER A 28 -7.06 -1.54 11.13
N LEU A 29 -7.25 -1.96 9.88
CA LEU A 29 -8.12 -1.30 8.91
C LEU A 29 -8.88 -2.33 8.07
N SER A 30 -10.05 -1.93 7.56
CA SER A 30 -10.74 -2.66 6.49
C SER A 30 -10.25 -2.25 5.11
N GLY A 31 -10.41 -3.14 4.13
CA GLY A 31 -10.07 -2.83 2.75
C GLY A 31 -10.89 -1.68 2.16
N THR A 32 -12.15 -1.54 2.56
CA THR A 32 -13.01 -0.43 2.17
C THR A 32 -12.52 0.90 2.75
N ARG A 33 -12.30 0.95 4.07
CA ARG A 33 -11.79 2.16 4.75
C ARG A 33 -10.44 2.60 4.21
N PHE A 34 -9.59 1.66 3.82
CA PHE A 34 -8.31 1.96 3.18
C PHE A 34 -8.50 2.59 1.78
N LEU A 35 -9.39 2.03 0.95
CA LEU A 35 -9.66 2.58 -0.37
C LEU A 35 -10.39 3.93 -0.33
N ASP A 36 -11.16 4.20 0.72
CA ASP A 36 -11.82 5.50 0.92
C ASP A 36 -10.85 6.60 1.38
N SER A 37 -9.62 6.23 1.78
CA SER A 37 -8.60 7.18 2.20
C SER A 37 -7.79 7.72 1.02
N GLU A 38 -7.24 8.91 1.16
CA GLU A 38 -6.30 9.45 0.17
C GLU A 38 -5.06 8.56 0.06
N PRO A 39 -4.51 8.39 -1.16
CA PRO A 39 -4.93 9.00 -2.43
C PRO A 39 -5.98 8.16 -3.21
N TYR A 40 -6.37 7.00 -2.66
CA TYR A 40 -7.22 6.02 -3.35
C TYR A 40 -8.70 6.41 -3.42
N GLY A 41 -9.16 7.30 -2.53
CA GLY A 41 -10.56 7.73 -2.47
C GLY A 41 -11.08 8.40 -3.75
N THR A 42 -10.19 8.89 -4.61
CA THR A 42 -10.54 9.43 -5.95
C THR A 42 -10.94 8.33 -6.94
N GLY A 43 -10.66 7.07 -6.62
CA GLY A 43 -11.04 5.88 -7.39
C GLY A 43 -10.06 5.48 -8.50
N GLN A 44 -9.26 6.40 -9.03
CA GLN A 44 -8.25 6.10 -10.06
C GLN A 44 -7.06 7.06 -9.99
N ALA A 45 -5.84 6.49 -10.03
CA ALA A 45 -4.63 7.29 -10.17
C ALA A 45 -4.54 7.90 -11.58
N PRO A 46 -4.27 9.22 -11.72
CA PRO A 46 -4.14 9.87 -13.02
C PRO A 46 -3.12 9.22 -13.95
N VAL A 47 -2.04 8.70 -13.38
CA VAL A 47 -1.02 7.95 -14.12
C VAL A 47 -0.82 6.60 -13.46
N THR A 48 -0.88 5.54 -14.27
CA THR A 48 -0.66 4.15 -13.83
C THR A 48 0.23 3.45 -14.84
N THR A 49 1.37 2.93 -14.38
CA THR A 49 2.32 2.16 -15.20
C THR A 49 2.58 0.81 -14.56
N ARG A 50 2.52 -0.26 -15.35
CA ARG A 50 2.94 -1.59 -14.90
C ARG A 50 4.44 -1.73 -15.04
N LEU A 51 5.15 -1.91 -13.91
CA LEU A 51 6.61 -2.06 -13.89
C LEU A 51 7.05 -3.50 -14.23
N GLY A 52 6.20 -4.48 -13.94
CA GLY A 52 6.46 -5.87 -14.28
C GLY A 52 5.74 -6.87 -13.37
N VAL A 53 6.08 -8.14 -13.54
CA VAL A 53 5.61 -9.24 -12.70
C VAL A 53 6.82 -10.08 -12.27
N THR A 54 6.97 -10.31 -10.98
CA THR A 54 8.04 -11.14 -10.40
C THR A 54 7.44 -12.09 -9.39
N ALA A 55 7.70 -13.40 -9.51
CA ALA A 55 7.14 -14.42 -8.61
C ALA A 55 5.60 -14.33 -8.43
N GLY A 56 4.88 -13.99 -9.50
CA GLY A 56 3.42 -13.80 -9.49
C GLY A 56 2.95 -12.48 -8.86
N GLN A 57 3.85 -11.70 -8.26
CA GLN A 57 3.53 -10.37 -7.76
C GLN A 57 3.61 -9.33 -8.88
N THR A 58 2.58 -8.49 -9.01
CA THR A 58 2.57 -7.40 -9.99
C THR A 58 3.05 -6.11 -9.33
N ARG A 59 4.03 -5.43 -9.93
CA ARG A 59 4.48 -4.11 -9.50
C ARG A 59 3.88 -3.02 -10.40
N LEU A 60 3.33 -1.99 -9.78
CA LEU A 60 2.74 -0.83 -10.44
C LEU A 60 3.43 0.44 -9.91
N ALA A 61 3.62 1.42 -10.78
CA ALA A 61 3.92 2.79 -10.41
C ALA A 61 2.67 3.64 -10.64
N LEU A 62 2.19 4.30 -9.60
CA LEU A 62 1.09 5.25 -9.64
C LEU A 62 1.65 6.66 -9.41
N ALA A 63 1.13 7.64 -10.13
CA ALA A 63 1.44 9.04 -9.83
C ALA A 63 0.16 9.87 -9.75
N TYR A 64 0.19 10.78 -8.78
CA TYR A 64 -0.83 11.76 -8.41
C TYR A 64 -0.15 13.14 -8.51
N PRO A 65 -0.03 13.72 -9.72
CA PRO A 65 0.81 14.89 -9.94
C PRO A 65 0.30 16.15 -9.23
N ALA A 66 -1.03 16.29 -9.07
CA ALA A 66 -1.64 17.42 -8.39
C ALA A 66 -1.28 17.45 -6.88
N GLU A 67 -1.05 16.27 -6.32
CA GLU A 67 -0.68 16.02 -4.92
C GLU A 67 0.84 15.92 -4.72
N GLY A 68 1.62 15.90 -5.81
CA GLY A 68 3.07 15.67 -5.77
C GLY A 68 3.46 14.29 -5.23
N LEU A 69 2.59 13.29 -5.42
CA LEU A 69 2.70 11.98 -4.81
C LEU A 69 2.97 10.89 -5.85
N GLN A 70 3.91 10.00 -5.54
CA GLN A 70 4.23 8.82 -6.32
C GLN A 70 4.13 7.58 -5.43
N ILE A 71 3.61 6.48 -5.98
CA ILE A 71 3.43 5.23 -5.24
C ILE A 71 3.98 4.09 -6.08
N GLU A 72 4.93 3.35 -5.53
CA GLU A 72 5.22 2.01 -6.01
C GLU A 72 4.37 1.01 -5.22
N LEU A 73 3.55 0.26 -5.94
CA LEU A 73 2.56 -0.67 -5.40
C LEU A 73 2.88 -2.10 -5.84
N THR A 74 3.02 -3.01 -4.87
CA THR A 74 3.16 -4.44 -5.14
C THR A 74 1.87 -5.16 -4.78
N LEU A 75 1.33 -5.88 -5.75
CA LEU A 75 0.14 -6.71 -5.64
C LEU A 75 0.52 -8.18 -5.58
N ALA A 76 -0.08 -8.93 -4.66
CA ALA A 76 -0.08 -10.39 -4.67
C ALA A 76 -0.87 -10.95 -5.88
N PRO A 77 -0.71 -12.25 -6.22
CA PRO A 77 -1.45 -12.88 -7.32
C PRO A 77 -2.98 -12.75 -7.22
N ASP A 78 -3.51 -12.66 -6.01
CA ASP A 78 -4.95 -12.48 -5.74
C ASP A 78 -5.41 -11.02 -5.75
N GLY A 79 -4.53 -10.09 -6.16
CA GLY A 79 -4.81 -8.67 -6.26
C GLY A 79 -4.85 -7.94 -4.91
N LYS A 80 -4.45 -8.58 -3.81
CA LYS A 80 -4.23 -7.87 -2.54
C LYS A 80 -2.95 -7.04 -2.61
N ILE A 81 -2.97 -5.87 -2.01
CA ILE A 81 -1.77 -5.04 -1.86
C ILE A 81 -0.89 -5.69 -0.80
N VAL A 82 0.39 -5.92 -1.07
CA VAL A 82 1.32 -6.50 -0.07
C VAL A 82 2.38 -5.51 0.38
N HIS A 83 2.72 -4.53 -0.45
CA HIS A 83 3.73 -3.54 -0.15
C HIS A 83 3.46 -2.24 -0.91
N GLU A 84 3.75 -1.10 -0.27
CA GLU A 84 3.74 0.22 -0.88
C GLU A 84 4.98 1.02 -0.48
N VAL A 85 5.52 1.78 -1.43
CA VAL A 85 6.44 2.88 -1.17
C VAL A 85 5.81 4.15 -1.71
N LEU A 86 5.50 5.10 -0.83
CA LEU A 86 4.93 6.38 -1.20
C LEU A 86 6.00 7.47 -1.02
N ALA A 87 6.26 8.22 -2.09
CA ALA A 87 7.15 9.36 -2.10
C ALA A 87 6.33 10.64 -2.31
N ALA A 88 6.33 11.50 -1.29
CA ALA A 88 5.77 12.84 -1.30
C ALA A 88 6.88 13.89 -1.07
N PRO A 89 6.67 15.18 -1.32
CA PRO A 89 7.74 16.19 -1.37
C PRO A 89 8.62 16.32 -0.11
N LYS A 90 8.17 15.80 1.04
CA LYS A 90 8.90 15.80 2.32
C LYS A 90 8.81 14.48 3.09
N HIS A 91 8.21 13.45 2.51
CA HIS A 91 7.94 12.21 3.24
C HIS A 91 8.16 11.01 2.33
N LEU A 92 8.91 10.05 2.86
CA LEU A 92 8.92 8.68 2.37
C LEU A 92 8.12 7.84 3.34
N ILE A 93 7.11 7.15 2.83
CA ILE A 93 6.24 6.25 3.59
C ILE A 93 6.42 4.85 3.01
N ILE A 94 6.72 3.88 3.87
CA ILE A 94 6.80 2.47 3.48
C ILE A 94 5.74 1.71 4.25
N ARG A 95 4.92 0.95 3.53
CA ARG A 95 3.83 0.18 4.10
C ARG A 95 3.91 -1.28 3.70
N SER A 96 3.62 -2.16 4.66
CA SER A 96 3.43 -3.59 4.44
C SER A 96 2.07 -4.01 4.98
N PHE A 97 1.40 -4.90 4.24
CA PHE A 97 0.03 -5.30 4.52
C PHE A 97 0.02 -6.76 4.97
N VAL A 98 -0.44 -6.99 6.20
CA VAL A 98 -0.57 -8.32 6.78
C VAL A 98 -2.04 -8.69 6.87
N TYR A 99 -2.44 -9.68 6.08
CA TYR A 99 -3.80 -10.20 6.07
C TYR A 99 -3.91 -11.39 7.02
N PRO A 100 -5.02 -11.54 7.76
CA PRO A 100 -5.26 -12.74 8.52
C PRO A 100 -5.28 -13.95 7.58
N THR A 101 -4.63 -15.02 8.00
CA THR A 101 -4.84 -16.32 7.36
C THR A 101 -6.31 -16.69 7.53
N PRO A 102 -6.99 -17.19 6.49
CA PRO A 102 -8.33 -17.73 6.66
C PRO A 102 -8.24 -18.82 7.72
N THR A 103 -8.88 -18.59 8.87
CA THR A 103 -9.04 -19.61 9.90
C THR A 103 -9.92 -20.67 9.27
N ASN A 104 -9.35 -21.80 8.86
CA ASN A 104 -10.14 -22.91 8.36
C ASN A 104 -10.96 -23.42 9.56
N PRO A 105 -12.30 -23.28 9.58
CA PRO A 105 -13.10 -23.72 10.72
C PRO A 105 -13.30 -25.24 10.77
N ASP A 106 -12.82 -26.00 9.77
CA ASP A 106 -13.02 -27.44 9.66
C ASP A 106 -11.69 -28.25 9.74
N ARG A 107 -10.99 -28.23 10.87
CA ARG A 107 -9.97 -29.25 11.17
C ARG A 107 -10.10 -29.80 12.57
#